data_AF-A0AAW2HP06-F1
#
_entry.id   AF-A0AAW2HP06-F1
#
_cell.length_a   1.000
_cell.length_b   1.000
_cell.length_c   1.000
_cell.angle_alpha   90.00
_cell.angle_beta   90.00
_cell.angle_gamma   90.00
#
_symmetry.space_group_name_H-M   'P 1'
#
loop_
_entity.id
_entity.type
_entity.pdbx_description
1 polymer ?
#
loop_
_entity_poly.entity_id
_entity_poly.type
_entity_poly.pdbx_seq_one_letter_code
_entity_poly.pdbx_strand_id
1 'polypeptide(L)'
;MANISKQHISENQEKIQKLFEKFVFLNKKMIDNKFSLVELEKVTFVRERNLKSDKSAILPSPTQFLTMVLIILLTLSFGFLSNFPILDILVDSTLGIRCVIPNNYFIWEATRPVTDCKMCENVTEVLNLWNCTREEFAEFAYTSRPLVIRNSASHWPAMNTFNFEFFKDLFETIEGSYESVEEECQFLTFKSDFLSLRDVFHMKKSRRESWPRARSPGTSAGAFATRRSCRR
;
A
#
# COMPACT_ATOMS: atom_id res chain seq x y z
N MET A 1 0.76 -14.43 10.22
CA MET A 1 -0.54 -14.32 10.95
C MET A 1 -0.67 -15.24 12.16
N ALA A 2 0.08 -16.35 12.27
CA ALA A 2 0.01 -17.28 13.42
C ALA A 2 0.68 -16.81 14.73
N ASN A 3 1.38 -15.65 14.74
CA ASN A 3 2.16 -15.19 15.88
C ASN A 3 1.39 -14.24 16.83
N ILE A 4 0.37 -13.55 16.31
CA ILE A 4 -0.43 -12.58 17.07
C ILE A 4 -1.47 -13.30 17.96
N SER A 5 -2.05 -14.42 17.49
CA SER A 5 -3.01 -15.20 18.28
C SER A 5 -2.39 -15.84 19.51
N LYS A 6 -1.11 -16.26 19.42
CA LYS A 6 -0.38 -16.87 20.56
C LYS A 6 -0.09 -15.86 21.67
N GLN A 7 0.22 -14.60 21.32
CA GLN A 7 0.44 -13.54 22.32
C GLN A 7 -0.84 -13.18 23.09
N HIS A 8 -1.99 -13.09 22.41
CA HIS A 8 -3.25 -12.74 23.07
C HIS A 8 -3.76 -13.85 24.01
N ILE A 9 -3.51 -15.13 23.66
CA ILE A 9 -3.85 -16.27 24.51
C ILE A 9 -2.97 -16.28 25.78
N SER A 10 -1.68 -15.99 25.63
CA SER A 10 -0.73 -15.90 26.75
C SER A 10 -1.14 -14.83 27.77
N GLU A 11 -1.56 -13.64 27.31
CA GLU A 11 -1.92 -12.52 28.17
C GLU A 11 -3.20 -12.81 28.99
N ASN A 12 -4.16 -13.51 28.39
CA ASN A 12 -5.41 -13.85 29.08
C ASN A 12 -5.18 -14.92 30.16
N GLN A 13 -4.28 -15.87 29.94
CA GLN A 13 -3.91 -16.86 30.96
C GLN A 13 -3.20 -16.20 32.15
N GLU A 14 -2.37 -15.19 31.93
CA GLU A 14 -1.72 -14.44 33.02
C GLU A 14 -2.73 -13.67 33.89
N LYS A 15 -3.77 -13.08 33.28
CA LYS A 15 -4.85 -12.39 34.00
C LYS A 15 -5.66 -13.34 34.87
N ILE A 16 -5.96 -14.54 34.36
CA ILE A 16 -6.68 -15.59 35.11
C ILE A 16 -5.84 -16.07 36.29
N GLN A 17 -4.54 -16.26 36.09
CA GLN A 17 -3.62 -16.67 37.17
C GLN A 17 -3.59 -15.64 38.30
N LYS A 18 -3.46 -14.34 37.96
CA LYS A 18 -3.49 -13.24 38.93
C LYS A 18 -4.82 -13.14 39.68
N LEU A 19 -5.93 -13.45 39.03
CA LEU A 19 -7.25 -13.51 39.67
C LEU A 19 -7.33 -14.65 40.69
N PHE A 20 -6.80 -15.82 40.33
CA PHE A 20 -6.80 -16.99 41.20
C PHE A 20 -5.93 -16.76 42.44
N GLU A 21 -4.76 -16.16 42.27
CA GLU A 21 -3.87 -15.79 43.39
C GLU A 21 -4.55 -14.81 44.37
N LYS A 22 -5.23 -13.78 43.84
CA LYS A 22 -6.01 -12.86 44.67
C LYS A 22 -7.14 -13.56 45.42
N PHE A 23 -7.83 -14.49 44.77
CA PHE A 23 -8.92 -15.26 45.39
C PHE A 23 -8.39 -16.14 46.54
N VAL A 24 -7.28 -16.85 46.32
CA VAL A 24 -6.64 -17.67 47.36
C VAL A 24 -6.15 -16.80 48.52
N PHE A 25 -5.54 -15.65 48.23
CA PHE A 25 -5.09 -14.71 49.26
C PHE A 25 -6.24 -14.18 50.12
N LEU A 26 -7.36 -13.81 49.48
CA LEU A 26 -8.55 -13.34 50.18
C LEU A 26 -9.14 -14.46 51.06
N ASN A 27 -9.24 -15.69 50.56
CA ASN A 27 -9.73 -16.82 51.35
C ASN A 27 -8.82 -17.13 52.54
N LYS A 28 -7.51 -17.08 52.37
CA LYS A 28 -6.55 -17.26 53.47
C LYS A 28 -6.75 -16.20 54.55
N LYS A 29 -6.88 -14.93 54.15
CA LYS A 29 -7.13 -13.81 55.06
C LYS A 29 -8.46 -13.95 55.81
N MET A 30 -9.48 -14.53 55.17
CA MET A 30 -10.78 -14.78 55.81
C MET A 30 -10.70 -15.92 56.85
N ILE A 31 -9.93 -16.97 56.56
CA ILE A 31 -9.67 -18.07 57.50
C ILE A 31 -8.85 -17.59 58.70
N ASP A 32 -7.80 -16.79 58.47
CA ASP A 32 -6.94 -16.24 59.53
C ASP A 32 -7.72 -15.31 60.48
N ASN A 33 -8.73 -14.61 59.96
CA ASN A 33 -9.63 -13.76 60.74
C ASN A 33 -10.80 -14.52 61.41
N LYS A 34 -10.79 -15.87 61.40
CA LYS A 34 -11.79 -16.74 62.04
C LYS A 34 -13.25 -16.51 61.62
N PHE A 35 -13.49 -16.02 60.41
CA PHE A 35 -14.85 -15.91 59.89
C PHE A 35 -15.41 -17.30 59.59
N SER A 36 -16.58 -17.63 60.12
CA SER A 36 -17.24 -18.91 59.80
C SER A 36 -17.91 -18.83 58.42
N LEU A 37 -17.97 -19.96 57.69
CA LEU A 37 -18.69 -20.05 56.41
C LEU A 37 -20.17 -19.58 56.53
N VAL A 38 -20.76 -19.77 57.71
CA VAL A 38 -22.13 -19.37 58.04
C VAL A 38 -22.28 -17.84 58.19
N GLU A 39 -21.22 -17.12 58.56
CA GLU A 39 -21.23 -15.65 58.59
C GLU A 39 -21.07 -15.05 57.20
N LEU A 40 -20.27 -15.65 56.32
CA LEU A 40 -20.19 -15.21 54.92
C LEU A 40 -21.54 -15.39 54.20
N GLU A 41 -22.22 -16.52 54.40
CA GLU A 41 -23.54 -16.76 53.81
C GLU A 41 -24.55 -15.72 54.30
N LYS A 42 -24.48 -15.28 55.55
CA LYS A 42 -25.32 -14.19 56.07
C LYS A 42 -24.99 -12.83 55.43
N VAL A 43 -23.72 -12.53 55.18
CA VAL A 43 -23.33 -11.24 54.56
C VAL A 43 -23.69 -11.19 53.07
N THR A 44 -23.64 -12.33 52.36
CA THR A 44 -24.14 -12.42 50.98
C THR A 44 -25.66 -12.42 50.91
N PHE A 45 -26.38 -13.04 51.86
CA PHE A 45 -27.86 -13.06 51.88
C PHE A 45 -28.52 -11.76 52.36
N VAL A 46 -27.84 -10.93 53.17
CA VAL A 46 -28.40 -9.64 53.64
C VAL A 46 -28.56 -8.64 52.49
N ARG A 47 -27.86 -8.84 51.37
CA ARG A 47 -27.99 -7.98 50.18
C ARG A 47 -29.21 -8.31 49.31
N GLU A 48 -29.81 -9.50 49.43
CA GLU A 48 -31.05 -9.83 48.70
C GLU A 48 -32.34 -9.41 49.43
N ARG A 49 -32.33 -9.32 50.77
CA ARG A 49 -33.56 -8.98 51.53
C ARG A 49 -33.89 -7.49 51.57
N ASN A 50 -32.94 -6.60 51.31
CA ASN A 50 -33.19 -5.15 51.22
C ASN A 50 -33.63 -4.67 49.83
N LEU A 51 -33.85 -5.56 48.86
CA LEU A 51 -34.40 -5.22 47.53
C LEU A 51 -35.89 -5.57 47.37
N LYS A 52 -36.54 -6.16 48.39
CA LYS A 52 -37.95 -6.60 48.31
C LYS A 52 -38.90 -6.01 49.34
N SER A 53 -38.49 -5.01 50.11
CA SER A 53 -39.38 -4.32 51.06
C SER A 53 -39.30 -2.80 50.95
N ASP A 54 -39.43 -2.28 49.73
CA ASP A 54 -40.15 -1.02 49.51
C ASP A 54 -40.64 -0.96 48.05
N LYS A 55 -41.82 -1.53 47.83
CA LYS A 55 -42.67 -1.18 46.68
C LYS A 55 -44.02 -0.78 47.24
N SER A 56 -44.06 0.37 47.91
CA SER A 56 -45.24 1.21 47.75
C SER A 56 -45.37 1.49 46.25
N ALA A 57 -46.45 1.00 45.64
CA ALA A 57 -46.76 1.31 44.26
C ALA A 57 -47.13 2.80 44.17
N ILE A 58 -46.12 3.65 43.97
CA ILE A 58 -46.33 5.01 43.51
C ILE A 58 -46.77 4.87 42.05
N LEU A 59 -48.08 4.94 41.83
CA LEU A 59 -48.65 4.99 40.49
C LEU A 59 -48.14 6.26 39.80
N PRO A 60 -47.39 6.17 38.69
CA PRO A 60 -46.88 7.35 38.02
C PRO A 60 -48.06 8.19 37.51
N SER A 61 -47.96 9.51 37.64
CA SER A 61 -48.95 10.41 37.04
C SER A 61 -49.05 10.15 35.53
N PRO A 62 -50.20 10.44 34.87
CA PRO A 62 -50.40 10.11 33.44
C PRO A 62 -49.33 10.71 32.52
N THR A 63 -48.71 11.83 32.93
CA THR A 63 -47.60 12.46 32.21
C THR A 63 -46.29 11.66 32.31
N GLN A 64 -46.00 11.04 33.46
CA GLN A 64 -44.80 10.21 33.65
C GLN A 64 -44.90 8.85 32.95
N PHE A 65 -46.10 8.30 32.81
CA PHE A 65 -46.30 7.09 32.01
C PHE A 65 -46.08 7.37 30.52
N LEU A 66 -46.60 8.50 30.03
CA LEU A 66 -46.45 8.92 28.64
C LEU A 66 -44.97 9.15 28.26
N THR A 67 -44.18 9.80 29.14
CA THR A 67 -42.76 10.02 28.90
C THR A 67 -41.96 8.71 28.89
N MET A 68 -42.26 7.77 29.79
CA MET A 68 -41.64 6.45 29.79
C MET A 68 -41.95 5.67 28.51
N VAL A 69 -43.20 5.70 28.04
CA VAL A 69 -43.59 5.07 26.77
C VAL A 69 -42.87 5.71 25.58
N LEU A 70 -42.75 7.05 25.56
CA LEU A 70 -42.00 7.77 24.52
C LEU A 70 -40.53 7.40 24.50
N ILE A 71 -39.88 7.30 25.66
CA ILE A 71 -38.47 6.88 25.76
C ILE A 71 -38.30 5.45 25.25
N ILE A 72 -39.22 4.54 25.59
CA ILE A 72 -39.18 3.16 25.12
C ILE A 72 -39.38 3.08 23.60
N LEU A 73 -40.30 3.87 23.05
CA LEU A 73 -40.50 3.93 21.59
C LEU A 73 -39.29 4.53 20.87
N LEU A 74 -38.63 5.52 21.46
CA LEU A 74 -37.42 6.13 20.92
C LEU A 74 -36.22 5.18 20.99
N THR A 75 -36.08 4.38 22.05
CA THR A 75 -35.00 3.39 22.14
C THR A 75 -35.23 2.21 21.20
N LEU A 76 -36.48 1.77 21.03
CA LEU A 76 -36.84 0.74 20.05
C LEU A 76 -36.67 1.21 18.61
N SER A 77 -37.06 2.45 18.30
CA SER A 77 -36.85 3.02 16.96
C SER A 77 -35.38 3.26 16.66
N PHE A 78 -34.59 3.73 17.63
CA PHE A 78 -33.15 3.86 17.49
C PHE A 78 -32.45 2.51 17.32
N GLY A 79 -32.88 1.47 18.06
CA GLY A 79 -32.41 0.10 17.88
C GLY A 79 -32.78 -0.49 16.51
N PHE A 80 -33.96 -0.16 15.98
CA PHE A 80 -34.35 -0.56 14.62
C PHE A 80 -33.54 0.16 13.54
N LEU A 81 -33.23 1.45 13.75
CA LEU A 81 -32.39 2.25 12.85
C LEU A 81 -30.90 1.87 12.92
N SER A 82 -30.38 1.44 14.07
CA SER A 82 -28.99 0.99 14.19
C SER A 82 -28.76 -0.41 13.62
N ASN A 83 -29.81 -1.21 13.46
CA ASN A 83 -29.79 -2.49 12.75
C ASN A 83 -30.02 -2.35 11.24
N PHE A 84 -30.12 -1.13 10.70
CA PHE A 84 -30.23 -0.95 9.26
C PHE A 84 -28.86 -1.22 8.61
N PRO A 85 -28.72 -2.31 7.83
CA PRO A 85 -27.44 -2.70 7.22
C PRO A 85 -26.96 -1.71 6.16
N ILE A 86 -27.76 -0.69 5.84
CA ILE A 86 -27.45 0.33 4.83
C ILE A 86 -26.21 1.14 5.24
N LEU A 87 -26.07 1.49 6.52
CA LEU A 87 -24.90 2.25 6.99
C LEU A 87 -23.62 1.43 6.87
N ASP A 88 -23.65 0.16 7.29
CA ASP A 88 -22.50 -0.75 7.18
C ASP A 88 -22.15 -1.03 5.71
N ILE A 89 -23.14 -1.26 4.84
CA ILE A 89 -22.93 -1.44 3.40
C ILE A 89 -22.33 -0.18 2.77
N LEU A 90 -22.77 1.01 3.18
CA LEU A 90 -22.25 2.27 2.64
C LEU A 90 -20.83 2.54 3.14
N VAL A 91 -20.53 2.21 4.40
CA VAL A 91 -19.19 2.33 5.00
C VAL A 91 -18.24 1.32 4.37
N ASP A 92 -18.63 0.05 4.19
CA ASP A 92 -17.81 -0.96 3.50
C ASP A 92 -17.62 -0.62 2.02
N SER A 93 -18.64 -0.09 1.36
CA SER A 93 -18.55 0.33 -0.04
C SER A 93 -17.73 1.59 -0.23
N THR A 94 -17.58 2.45 0.78
CA THR A 94 -16.78 3.69 0.71
C THR A 94 -15.37 3.53 1.25
N LEU A 95 -15.17 2.68 2.27
CA LEU A 95 -13.86 2.34 2.84
C LEU A 95 -13.19 1.14 2.15
N GLY A 96 -13.96 0.32 1.42
CA GLY A 96 -13.44 -0.82 0.65
C GLY A 96 -12.84 -0.44 -0.71
N ILE A 97 -13.04 0.79 -1.18
CA ILE A 97 -12.43 1.28 -2.41
C ILE A 97 -11.01 1.78 -2.10
N ARG A 98 -10.00 1.18 -2.74
CA ARG A 98 -8.59 1.58 -2.55
C ARG A 98 -8.31 3.03 -2.93
N CYS A 99 -9.13 3.62 -3.80
CA CYS A 99 -9.04 5.02 -4.21
C CYS A 99 -10.44 5.59 -4.44
N VAL A 100 -10.79 6.69 -3.76
CA VAL A 100 -12.03 7.46 -4.00
C VAL A 100 -12.00 8.15 -5.37
N ILE A 101 -10.80 8.50 -5.84
CA ILE A 101 -10.58 9.13 -7.15
C ILE A 101 -9.71 8.17 -7.99
N PRO A 102 -10.15 7.78 -9.20
CA PRO A 102 -9.34 6.94 -10.07
C PRO A 102 -8.05 7.67 -10.47
N ASN A 103 -6.93 6.95 -10.50
CA ASN A 103 -5.63 7.47 -10.92
C ASN A 103 -5.57 7.62 -12.45
N ASN A 104 -6.36 8.55 -12.98
CA ASN A 104 -6.37 8.89 -14.40
C ASN A 104 -5.27 9.91 -14.72
N TYR A 105 -4.96 10.07 -16.01
CA TYR A 105 -3.92 11.00 -16.48
C TYR A 105 -4.11 12.43 -15.97
N PHE A 106 -5.35 12.91 -15.89
CA PHE A 106 -5.66 14.25 -15.43
C PHE A 106 -5.26 14.46 -13.96
N ILE A 107 -5.64 13.53 -13.08
CA ILE A 107 -5.27 13.60 -11.66
C ILE A 107 -3.77 13.46 -11.50
N TRP A 108 -3.13 12.59 -12.28
CA TRP A 108 -1.68 12.39 -12.22
C TRP A 108 -0.90 13.63 -12.63
N GLU A 109 -1.33 14.32 -13.69
CA GLU A 109 -0.70 15.56 -14.14
C GLU A 109 -1.04 16.74 -13.23
N ALA A 110 -2.27 16.81 -12.70
CA ALA A 110 -2.68 17.88 -11.77
C ALA A 110 -2.00 17.77 -10.40
N THR A 111 -1.70 16.54 -9.95
CA THR A 111 -1.01 16.28 -8.67
C THR A 111 0.50 16.19 -8.84
N ARG A 112 1.01 16.20 -10.08
CA ARG A 112 2.45 16.26 -10.32
C ARG A 112 3.01 17.54 -9.70
N PRO A 113 4.02 17.44 -8.82
CA PRO A 113 4.63 18.63 -8.25
C PRO A 113 5.27 19.49 -9.34
N VAL A 114 5.24 20.81 -9.15
CA VAL A 114 5.93 21.73 -10.06
C VAL A 114 7.43 21.46 -9.96
N THR A 115 8.03 21.06 -11.08
CA THR A 115 9.47 20.79 -11.16
C THR A 115 10.27 22.08 -10.97
N ASP A 116 11.32 22.02 -10.14
CA ASP A 116 12.30 23.10 -10.04
C ASP A 116 13.17 23.14 -11.31
N CYS A 117 12.96 24.16 -12.14
CA CYS A 117 13.69 24.34 -13.39
C CYS A 117 15.20 24.59 -13.19
N LYS A 118 15.67 24.88 -11.97
CA LYS A 118 17.10 25.08 -11.67
C LYS A 118 17.95 23.86 -12.04
N MET A 119 17.39 22.65 -12.02
CA MET A 119 18.11 21.45 -12.47
C MET A 119 18.56 21.54 -13.94
N CYS A 120 17.84 22.32 -14.75
CA CYS A 120 18.13 22.53 -16.17
C CYS A 120 18.98 23.79 -16.44
N GLU A 121 19.23 24.61 -15.42
CA GLU A 121 20.00 25.85 -15.60
C GLU A 121 21.47 25.53 -15.87
N ASN A 122 22.03 26.21 -16.87
CA ASN A 122 23.44 26.10 -17.23
C ASN A 122 23.90 24.67 -17.56
N VAL A 123 23.00 23.82 -18.08
CA VAL A 123 23.32 22.51 -18.64
C VAL A 123 23.53 22.67 -20.14
N THR A 124 24.80 22.79 -20.56
CA THR A 124 25.18 22.93 -21.98
C THR A 124 25.55 21.60 -22.63
N GLU A 125 26.06 20.67 -21.83
CA GLU A 125 26.51 19.35 -22.28
C GLU A 125 26.30 18.29 -21.19
N VAL A 126 26.37 17.02 -21.60
CA VAL A 126 26.27 15.87 -20.69
C VAL A 126 27.66 15.57 -20.14
N LEU A 127 27.80 15.54 -18.81
CA LEU A 127 29.07 15.22 -18.17
C LEU A 127 29.50 13.79 -18.54
N ASN A 128 30.76 13.61 -18.92
CA ASN A 128 31.28 12.31 -19.31
C ASN A 128 32.33 11.82 -18.31
N LEU A 129 32.02 10.75 -17.60
CA LEU A 129 32.94 10.10 -16.67
C LEU A 129 33.38 8.76 -17.24
N TRP A 130 34.61 8.34 -16.94
CA TRP A 130 35.15 7.07 -17.42
C TRP A 130 35.57 6.21 -16.23
N ASN A 131 35.10 4.96 -16.16
CA ASN A 131 35.45 4.04 -15.06
C ASN A 131 35.26 4.64 -13.64
N CYS A 132 34.15 5.34 -13.44
CA CYS A 132 33.87 6.10 -12.22
C CYS A 132 33.70 5.18 -10.98
N THR A 133 34.33 5.55 -9.86
CA THR A 133 34.13 4.90 -8.56
C THR A 133 32.89 5.43 -7.85
N ARG A 134 32.51 4.79 -6.73
CA ARG A 134 31.36 5.25 -5.93
C ARG A 134 31.62 6.62 -5.32
N GLU A 135 32.84 6.87 -4.87
CA GLU A 135 33.26 8.10 -4.20
C GLU A 135 33.24 9.28 -5.17
N GLU A 136 33.75 9.07 -6.38
CA GLU A 136 33.70 10.06 -7.46
C GLU A 136 32.25 10.34 -7.90
N PHE A 137 31.42 9.30 -8.01
CA PHE A 137 30.01 9.46 -8.39
C PHE A 137 29.19 10.21 -7.31
N ALA A 138 29.55 10.07 -6.04
CA ALA A 138 28.82 10.67 -4.92
C ALA A 138 28.75 12.21 -5.02
N GLU A 139 29.76 12.85 -5.61
CA GLU A 139 29.77 14.29 -5.88
C GLU A 139 28.67 14.72 -6.86
N PHE A 140 28.25 13.82 -7.75
CA PHE A 140 27.29 14.11 -8.82
C PHE A 140 25.88 13.57 -8.56
N ALA A 141 25.73 12.54 -7.72
CA ALA A 141 24.51 11.77 -7.53
C ALA A 141 23.25 12.61 -7.21
N TYR A 142 23.44 13.75 -6.53
CA TYR A 142 22.35 14.63 -6.08
C TYR A 142 22.33 15.99 -6.77
N THR A 143 23.15 16.19 -7.81
CA THR A 143 23.22 17.46 -8.54
C THR A 143 22.08 17.66 -9.53
N SER A 144 21.27 16.62 -9.79
CA SER A 144 20.23 16.61 -10.84
C SER A 144 20.76 16.93 -12.25
N ARG A 145 22.06 16.73 -12.49
CA ARG A 145 22.70 16.95 -13.79
C ARG A 145 22.83 15.64 -14.57
N PRO A 146 22.57 15.64 -15.90
CA PRO A 146 22.76 14.46 -16.72
C PRO A 146 24.24 14.15 -16.86
N LEU A 147 24.60 12.87 -16.70
CA LEU A 147 25.95 12.37 -16.88
C LEU A 147 25.94 10.99 -17.57
N VAL A 148 27.04 10.65 -18.22
CA VAL A 148 27.28 9.35 -18.86
C VAL A 148 28.55 8.78 -18.27
N ILE A 149 28.44 7.59 -17.66
CA ILE A 149 29.60 6.82 -17.23
C ILE A 149 29.95 5.82 -18.32
N ARG A 150 31.12 5.98 -18.92
CA ARG A 150 31.62 5.10 -19.98
C ARG A 150 32.37 3.92 -19.37
N ASN A 151 32.36 2.82 -20.13
CA ASN A 151 33.07 1.58 -19.84
C ASN A 151 32.61 0.83 -18.57
N SER A 152 31.53 1.26 -17.90
CA SER A 152 31.03 0.61 -16.67
C SER A 152 30.39 -0.75 -16.91
N ALA A 153 29.65 -0.91 -18.01
CA ALA A 153 29.02 -2.17 -18.40
C ALA A 153 29.90 -3.02 -19.34
N SER A 154 31.17 -2.67 -19.52
CA SER A 154 32.08 -3.35 -20.47
C SER A 154 32.29 -4.84 -20.16
N HIS A 155 32.17 -5.22 -18.89
CA HIS A 155 32.31 -6.60 -18.42
C HIS A 155 30.99 -7.39 -18.52
N TRP A 156 29.87 -6.78 -18.92
CA TRP A 156 28.59 -7.48 -19.00
C TRP A 156 28.59 -8.46 -20.18
N PRO A 157 28.15 -9.73 -19.98
CA PRO A 157 28.02 -10.70 -21.07
C PRO A 157 27.14 -10.19 -22.22
N ALA A 158 26.18 -9.31 -21.90
CA ALA A 158 25.31 -8.63 -22.86
C ALA A 158 26.08 -7.95 -23.99
N MET A 159 27.28 -7.42 -23.73
CA MET A 159 28.09 -6.75 -24.75
C MET A 159 28.49 -7.67 -25.90
N ASN A 160 28.62 -8.98 -25.63
CA ASN A 160 29.01 -9.99 -26.62
C ASN A 160 27.85 -10.90 -27.04
N THR A 161 26.77 -10.94 -26.26
CA THR A 161 25.67 -11.89 -26.45
C THR A 161 24.47 -11.24 -27.13
N PHE A 162 24.13 -10.01 -26.77
CA PHE A 162 22.91 -9.36 -27.23
C PHE A 162 23.08 -8.87 -28.67
N ASN A 163 22.44 -9.55 -29.58
CA ASN A 163 22.37 -9.21 -30.99
C ASN A 163 20.96 -9.50 -31.52
N PHE A 164 20.71 -9.12 -32.78
CA PHE A 164 19.41 -9.30 -33.40
C PHE A 164 18.91 -10.76 -33.34
N GLU A 165 19.78 -11.73 -33.66
CA GLU A 165 19.39 -13.14 -33.70
C GLU A 165 19.15 -13.70 -32.28
N PHE A 166 19.92 -13.27 -31.28
CA PHE A 166 19.68 -13.61 -29.88
C PHE A 166 18.27 -13.19 -29.42
N PHE A 167 17.88 -11.94 -29.69
CA PHE A 167 16.56 -11.46 -29.30
C PHE A 167 15.46 -12.13 -30.14
N LYS A 168 15.68 -12.31 -31.44
CA LYS A 168 14.72 -13.02 -32.29
C LYS A 168 14.43 -14.42 -31.72
N ASP A 169 15.47 -15.19 -31.43
CA ASP A 169 15.35 -16.55 -30.92
C ASP A 169 14.68 -16.58 -29.53
N LEU A 170 15.01 -15.62 -28.66
CA LEU A 170 14.40 -15.47 -27.34
C LEU A 170 12.88 -15.26 -27.42
N PHE A 171 12.43 -14.34 -28.27
CA PHE A 171 11.01 -14.03 -28.43
C PHE A 171 10.27 -15.12 -29.24
N GLU A 172 10.91 -15.76 -30.22
CA GLU A 172 10.26 -16.83 -30.99
C GLU A 172 10.14 -18.15 -30.22
N THR A 173 11.08 -18.44 -29.31
CA THR A 173 11.10 -19.71 -28.57
C THR A 173 10.22 -19.69 -27.33
N ILE A 174 10.08 -18.55 -26.67
CA ILE A 174 9.30 -18.43 -25.43
C ILE A 174 7.85 -18.09 -25.75
N GLU A 175 6.93 -18.99 -25.39
CA GLU A 175 5.49 -18.77 -25.51
C GLU A 175 5.03 -17.57 -24.66
N GLY A 176 4.14 -16.72 -25.21
CA GLY A 176 3.65 -15.51 -24.54
C GLY A 176 4.64 -14.34 -24.48
N SER A 177 5.87 -14.48 -25.00
CA SER A 177 6.91 -13.44 -24.92
C SER A 177 6.53 -12.11 -25.61
N TYR A 178 5.68 -12.16 -26.64
CA TYR A 178 5.19 -10.98 -27.35
C TYR A 178 4.05 -10.27 -26.60
N GLU A 179 3.29 -11.00 -25.77
CA GLU A 179 2.10 -10.47 -25.09
C GLU A 179 2.50 -9.33 -24.15
N SER A 180 3.58 -9.49 -23.38
CA SER A 180 4.09 -8.43 -22.50
C SER A 180 4.52 -7.16 -23.25
N VAL A 181 4.90 -7.26 -24.52
CA VAL A 181 5.31 -6.10 -25.33
C VAL A 181 4.10 -5.42 -26.00
N GLU A 182 3.15 -6.23 -26.46
CA GLU A 182 1.95 -5.79 -27.18
C GLU A 182 0.86 -5.25 -26.25
N GLU A 183 0.64 -5.90 -25.10
CA GLU A 183 -0.39 -5.52 -24.12
C GLU A 183 0.05 -4.32 -23.26
N GLU A 184 1.34 -4.21 -22.94
CA GLU A 184 1.88 -3.10 -22.15
C GLU A 184 2.36 -1.91 -23.02
N CYS A 185 2.08 -1.92 -24.33
CA CYS A 185 2.44 -0.86 -25.27
C CYS A 185 3.92 -0.45 -25.23
N GLN A 186 4.83 -1.40 -24.96
CA GLN A 186 6.26 -1.11 -24.89
C GLN A 186 6.88 -0.88 -26.27
N PHE A 187 6.24 -1.40 -27.33
CA PHE A 187 6.66 -1.17 -28.71
C PHE A 187 6.10 0.14 -29.26
N LEU A 188 6.94 1.18 -29.30
CA LEU A 188 6.58 2.48 -29.81
C LEU A 188 6.99 2.61 -31.29
N THR A 189 6.01 2.73 -32.18
CA THR A 189 6.21 2.72 -33.65
C THR A 189 6.73 4.06 -34.20
N PHE A 190 7.71 4.69 -33.55
CA PHE A 190 8.19 6.00 -33.97
C PHE A 190 8.99 5.94 -35.27
N LYS A 191 8.44 6.55 -36.33
CA LYS A 191 9.12 6.74 -37.63
C LYS A 191 9.60 5.42 -38.26
N SER A 192 8.86 4.33 -38.04
CA SER A 192 9.12 3.04 -38.65
C SER A 192 7.84 2.47 -39.23
N ASP A 193 7.97 1.62 -40.25
CA ASP A 193 6.85 0.93 -40.88
C ASP A 193 6.43 -0.35 -40.12
N PHE A 194 7.05 -0.63 -38.97
CA PHE A 194 6.76 -1.79 -38.14
C PHE A 194 5.59 -1.50 -37.21
N LEU A 195 4.62 -2.41 -37.15
CA LEU A 195 3.44 -2.29 -36.29
C LEU A 195 3.65 -3.03 -34.97
N SER A 196 4.47 -4.08 -34.98
CA SER A 196 4.79 -4.90 -33.82
C SER A 196 6.28 -5.23 -33.75
N LEU A 197 6.72 -5.69 -32.58
CA LEU A 197 8.05 -6.26 -32.41
C LEU A 197 8.22 -7.53 -33.26
N ARG A 198 7.14 -8.28 -33.48
CA ARG A 198 7.13 -9.45 -34.37
C ARG A 198 7.51 -9.08 -35.80
N ASP A 199 6.99 -7.96 -36.32
CA ASP A 199 7.33 -7.47 -37.67
C ASP A 199 8.82 -7.14 -37.81
N VAL A 200 9.43 -6.62 -36.74
CA VAL A 200 10.87 -6.32 -36.71
C VAL A 200 11.67 -7.61 -36.86
N PHE A 201 11.33 -8.67 -36.13
CA PHE A 201 12.06 -9.94 -36.21
C PHE A 201 11.87 -10.67 -37.55
N HIS A 202 10.76 -10.42 -38.25
CA HIS A 202 10.45 -10.97 -39.57
C HIS A 202 10.86 -10.07 -40.73
N MET A 203 11.60 -8.98 -40.49
CA MET A 203 12.00 -8.05 -41.55
C MET A 203 12.97 -8.69 -42.56
N LYS A 204 12.88 -8.26 -43.82
CA LYS A 204 13.77 -8.73 -44.90
C LYS A 204 15.24 -8.49 -44.57
N LYS A 205 16.09 -9.49 -44.84
CA LYS A 205 17.54 -9.43 -44.62
C LYS A 205 18.20 -8.19 -45.24
N SER A 206 17.79 -7.80 -46.45
CA SER A 206 18.30 -6.60 -47.11
C SER A 206 18.09 -5.31 -46.30
N ARG A 207 16.95 -5.18 -45.60
CA ARG A 207 16.67 -4.04 -44.70
C ARG A 207 17.54 -4.09 -43.44
N ARG A 208 17.80 -5.29 -42.91
CA ARG A 208 18.70 -5.49 -41.75
C ARG A 208 20.12 -5.04 -42.06
N GLU A 209 20.59 -5.37 -43.25
CA GLU A 209 21.95 -5.06 -43.70
C GLU A 209 22.12 -3.61 -44.18
N SER A 210 21.05 -2.99 -44.70
CA SER A 210 21.05 -1.59 -45.13
C SER A 210 20.93 -0.58 -43.98
N TRP A 211 20.50 -1.02 -42.79
CA TRP A 211 20.41 -0.13 -41.65
C TRP A 211 21.83 0.36 -41.28
N PRO A 212 22.05 1.68 -41.11
CA PRO A 212 23.37 2.16 -40.76
C PRO A 212 23.79 1.49 -39.45
N ARG A 213 24.86 0.70 -39.50
CA ARG A 213 25.59 0.28 -38.29
C ARG A 213 25.97 1.56 -37.56
N ALA A 214 25.19 1.92 -36.54
CA ALA A 214 25.45 3.08 -35.71
C ALA A 214 26.90 2.96 -35.22
N ARG A 215 27.65 4.03 -35.49
CA ARG A 215 29.10 4.12 -35.31
C ARG A 215 29.54 3.56 -33.96
N SER A 216 30.66 2.84 -33.98
CA SER A 216 31.44 2.50 -32.80
C SER A 216 31.60 3.73 -31.88
N PRO A 217 31.65 3.54 -30.55
CA PRO A 217 31.83 4.65 -29.61
C PRO A 217 33.25 5.20 -29.77
N GLY A 218 33.41 6.28 -30.54
CA GLY A 218 34.74 6.90 -30.72
C GLY A 218 34.88 8.00 -31.76
N THR A 219 33.91 8.23 -32.66
CA THR A 219 34.03 9.31 -33.66
C THR A 219 32.88 10.31 -33.57
N SER A 220 33.30 11.53 -33.25
CA SER A 220 32.55 12.77 -33.09
C SER A 220 31.73 13.17 -34.33
N ALA A 221 30.83 14.12 -34.10
CA ALA A 221 29.96 14.82 -35.05
C ALA A 221 28.68 14.06 -35.46
N GLY A 222 27.66 14.19 -34.62
CA GLY A 222 26.26 14.16 -34.99
C GLY A 222 25.61 15.42 -34.44
N ALA A 223 25.25 16.36 -35.31
CA ALA A 223 24.62 17.62 -34.95
C ALA A 223 23.36 17.37 -34.11
N PHE A 224 23.41 17.76 -32.83
CA PHE A 224 22.24 17.78 -31.97
C PHE A 224 21.36 18.95 -32.43
N ALA A 225 20.29 18.64 -33.16
CA ALA A 225 19.28 19.62 -33.52
C ALA A 225 18.63 20.15 -32.23
N THR A 226 19.06 21.33 -31.78
CA THR A 226 18.47 22.06 -30.67
C THR A 226 17.09 22.59 -31.08
N ARG A 227 16.05 21.74 -30.98
CA ARG A 227 14.68 22.27 -30.87
C ARG A 227 14.46 22.72 -29.43
N ARG A 228 14.78 23.99 -29.19
CA ARG A 228 14.16 24.76 -28.10
C ARG A 228 12.66 24.76 -28.33
N SER A 229 11.89 24.11 -27.46
CA SER A 229 10.55 24.55 -27.12
C SER A 229 10.08 23.89 -25.82
N CYS A 230 10.69 24.29 -24.70
CA CYS A 230 9.92 24.39 -23.47
C CYS A 230 9.28 25.79 -23.48
N ARG A 231 8.05 25.88 -23.98
CA ARG A 231 7.10 26.92 -23.58
C ARG A 231 5.80 26.22 -23.19
N ARG A 232 5.30 26.62 -22.03
CA ARG A 232 3.99 26.26 -21.49
C ARG A 232 2.89 26.71 -22.45
#